data_AF-A0A7X7IZH1-F1
#
_entry.id   AF-A0A7X7IZH1-F1
#
_cell.length_a   1.000
_cell.length_b   1.000
_cell.length_c   1.000
_cell.angle_alpha   90.00
_cell.angle_beta   90.00
_cell.angle_gamma   90.00
#
_symmetry.space_group_name_H-M   'P 1'
#
loop_
_entity.id
_entity.type
_entity.pdbx_description
1 polymer ?
#
loop_
_entity_poly.entity_id
_entity_poly.type
_entity_poly.pdbx_seq_one_letter_code
_entity_poly.pdbx_strand_id
1 'polypeptide(L)'
;LSIDKLSGGPIAPDGTDIVTATVDYTKLEVGLNTVTLRFRCDCDACEVHDVEVIAPFIMVYNGDVDPDASGSAGAGLQFKLVDGQKQGFVLTSAPDTEDGFAWELPDAAGDPADPFAGPRTRWRTSPSQNLGGTSGATIVGRIRAGTTVAPNSANLLIDHTSYACGLHWRGNGSSVDPVWLPGVLQELERNGGMHEPPNPPSTVQLGPEEYDAPYNVAYHVFRMTGVGSEIKIYVDERPNPVITISGSKSAGADGLGFGATNALSWQHVWFDWITGTNAGAFAPGEEVACIGTSLYLGGRYDPCNEVFADADGDGDVDQADFAVLQRCYTGDGGGMVSEPEYCQCFDRRNNDNSPGEDNDVDSFDLAAFEDCASGSGVPADPACD
;
A
#
# COMPACT_ATOMS: atom_id res chain seq x y z
N LEU A 1 9.64 -21.67 -10.44
CA LEU A 1 8.73 -22.49 -11.26
C LEU A 1 9.02 -23.96 -11.03
N SER A 2 8.00 -24.78 -10.81
CA SER A 2 8.07 -26.25 -10.91
C SER A 2 7.04 -26.75 -11.90
N ILE A 3 7.32 -27.88 -12.56
CA ILE A 3 6.42 -28.52 -13.51
C ILE A 3 6.19 -29.95 -13.02
N ASP A 4 4.94 -30.42 -13.03
CA ASP A 4 4.56 -31.76 -12.56
C ASP A 4 5.12 -32.90 -13.42
N LYS A 5 5.32 -32.65 -14.72
CA LYS A 5 6.01 -33.57 -15.64
C LYS A 5 6.76 -32.85 -16.75
N LEU A 6 7.89 -33.43 -17.15
CA LEU A 6 8.74 -32.94 -18.25
C LEU A 6 8.56 -33.71 -19.56
N SER A 7 7.72 -34.76 -19.54
CA SER A 7 7.44 -35.62 -20.69
C SER A 7 6.03 -36.18 -20.61
N GLY A 8 5.34 -36.26 -21.74
CA GLY A 8 4.05 -36.93 -21.90
C GLY A 8 4.19 -38.35 -22.45
N GLY A 9 3.15 -39.17 -22.28
CA GLY A 9 2.99 -40.43 -23.00
C GLY A 9 2.26 -40.23 -24.34
N PRO A 10 2.01 -41.31 -25.11
CA PRO A 10 1.18 -41.23 -26.30
C PRO A 10 -0.20 -40.66 -25.98
N ILE A 11 -0.59 -39.59 -26.68
CA ILE A 11 -1.94 -39.03 -26.61
C ILE A 11 -2.78 -39.70 -27.69
N ALA A 12 -3.85 -40.38 -27.30
CA ALA A 12 -4.78 -40.99 -28.25
C ALA A 12 -5.46 -39.91 -29.11
N PRO A 13 -6.01 -40.24 -30.30
CA PRO A 13 -6.89 -39.32 -31.03
C PRO A 13 -8.00 -38.81 -30.10
N ASP A 14 -8.23 -37.50 -30.10
CA ASP A 14 -9.15 -36.78 -29.19
C ASP A 14 -8.82 -36.89 -27.69
N GLY A 15 -7.63 -37.40 -27.34
CA GLY A 15 -7.12 -37.46 -25.97
C GLY A 15 -6.61 -36.10 -25.48
N THR A 16 -6.43 -35.98 -24.16
CA THR A 16 -5.84 -34.80 -23.52
C THR A 16 -4.76 -35.23 -22.56
N ASP A 17 -3.66 -34.48 -22.51
CA ASP A 17 -2.64 -34.60 -21.48
C ASP A 17 -2.46 -33.25 -20.79
N ILE A 18 -2.48 -33.23 -19.45
CA ILE A 18 -2.45 -31.99 -18.66
C ILE A 18 -1.08 -31.82 -18.04
N VAL A 19 -0.42 -30.68 -18.25
CA VAL A 19 0.81 -30.28 -17.56
C VAL A 19 0.49 -29.15 -16.60
N THR A 20 0.91 -29.31 -15.34
CA THR A 20 0.71 -28.31 -14.28
C THR A 20 2.04 -27.61 -14.01
N ALA A 21 2.05 -26.29 -14.17
CA ALA A 21 3.15 -25.44 -13.75
C ALA A 21 2.78 -24.68 -12.48
N THR A 22 3.67 -24.69 -11.49
CA THR A 22 3.50 -23.99 -10.21
C THR A 22 4.54 -22.88 -10.10
N VAL A 23 4.07 -21.68 -9.75
CA VAL A 23 4.92 -20.52 -9.45
C VAL A 23 5.14 -20.47 -7.93
N ASP A 24 6.41 -20.33 -7.54
CA ASP A 24 6.80 -20.08 -6.17
C ASP A 24 6.92 -18.57 -6.00
N TYR A 25 5.90 -17.98 -5.38
CA TYR A 25 5.75 -16.53 -5.24
C TYR A 25 6.88 -15.89 -4.43
N THR A 26 7.47 -16.64 -3.49
CA THR A 26 8.58 -16.17 -2.65
C THR A 26 9.89 -15.93 -3.42
N LYS A 27 9.93 -16.36 -4.69
CA LYS A 27 11.08 -16.20 -5.59
C LYS A 27 10.84 -15.20 -6.71
N LEU A 28 9.75 -14.44 -6.66
CA LEU A 28 9.44 -13.41 -7.64
C LEU A 28 10.28 -12.16 -7.36
N GLU A 29 10.92 -11.63 -8.40
CA GLU A 29 11.56 -10.31 -8.35
C GLU A 29 10.54 -9.21 -8.69
N VAL A 30 10.86 -7.97 -8.31
CA VAL A 30 10.09 -6.80 -8.71
C VAL A 30 10.12 -6.65 -10.24
N GLY A 31 8.95 -6.49 -10.85
CA GLY A 31 8.78 -6.36 -12.29
C GLY A 31 7.77 -7.35 -12.89
N LEU A 32 7.72 -7.36 -14.22
CA LEU A 32 6.91 -8.31 -14.98
C LEU A 32 7.67 -9.62 -15.13
N ASN A 33 7.18 -10.67 -14.48
CA ASN A 33 7.74 -12.01 -14.58
C ASN A 33 6.98 -12.83 -15.63
N THR A 34 7.67 -13.27 -16.69
CA THR A 34 7.08 -14.15 -17.70
C THR A 34 7.78 -15.50 -17.70
N VAL A 35 7.00 -16.56 -17.94
CA VAL A 35 7.54 -17.90 -18.14
C VAL A 35 6.96 -18.50 -19.41
N THR A 36 7.80 -19.16 -20.19
CA THR A 36 7.37 -19.87 -21.39
C THR A 36 7.37 -21.36 -21.13
N LEU A 37 6.20 -21.99 -21.25
CA LEU A 37 6.05 -23.43 -21.32
C LEU A 37 6.16 -23.86 -22.78
N ARG A 38 7.21 -24.60 -23.11
CA ARG A 38 7.46 -25.10 -24.46
C ARG A 38 7.06 -26.57 -24.58
N PHE A 39 6.11 -26.85 -25.46
CA PHE A 39 5.68 -28.20 -25.83
C PHE A 39 6.25 -28.57 -27.20
N ARG A 40 6.68 -29.82 -27.37
CA ARG A 40 7.24 -30.33 -28.63
C ARG A 40 6.67 -31.71 -28.93
N CYS A 41 6.26 -31.98 -30.17
CA CYS A 41 5.96 -33.36 -30.57
C CYS A 41 7.25 -34.09 -30.96
N ASP A 42 7.43 -35.30 -30.44
CA ASP A 42 8.51 -36.18 -30.93
C ASP A 42 8.26 -36.67 -32.37
N CYS A 43 6.98 -36.74 -32.76
CA CYS A 43 6.52 -37.16 -34.08
C CYS A 43 6.83 -36.17 -35.20
N ASP A 44 6.91 -34.87 -34.86
CA ASP A 44 7.32 -33.78 -35.72
C ASP A 44 8.18 -32.82 -34.89
N ALA A 45 9.49 -33.05 -34.92
CA ALA A 45 10.45 -32.30 -34.13
C ALA A 45 10.50 -30.79 -34.48
N CYS A 46 9.87 -30.35 -35.57
CA CYS A 46 9.73 -28.95 -35.95
C CYS A 46 8.47 -28.30 -35.36
N GLU A 47 7.51 -29.09 -34.89
CA GLU A 47 6.29 -28.60 -34.26
C GLU A 47 6.56 -28.27 -32.78
N VAL A 48 6.66 -26.97 -32.50
CA VAL A 48 6.89 -26.40 -31.18
C VAL A 48 5.74 -25.46 -30.85
N HIS A 49 5.13 -25.67 -29.69
CA HIS A 49 4.06 -24.81 -29.16
C HIS A 49 4.56 -24.14 -27.88
N ASP A 50 4.69 -22.82 -27.92
CA ASP A 50 5.07 -22.02 -26.75
C ASP A 50 3.83 -21.39 -26.14
N VAL A 51 3.64 -21.61 -24.84
CA VAL A 51 2.61 -20.96 -24.03
C VAL A 51 3.31 -20.02 -23.06
N GLU A 52 3.12 -18.72 -23.27
CA GLU A 52 3.56 -17.72 -22.30
C GLU A 52 2.55 -17.66 -21.14
N VAL A 53 3.07 -17.76 -19.92
CA VAL A 53 2.33 -17.55 -18.69
C VAL A 53 2.91 -16.31 -18.04
N ILE A 54 2.06 -15.29 -17.89
CA ILE A 54 2.40 -14.09 -17.13
C ILE A 54 2.26 -14.48 -15.66
N ALA A 55 3.39 -14.56 -14.96
CA ALA A 55 3.38 -14.80 -13.54
C ALA A 55 2.90 -13.53 -12.82
N PRO A 56 2.42 -13.66 -11.58
CA PRO A 56 2.09 -12.51 -10.77
C PRO A 56 3.26 -11.55 -10.64
N PHE A 57 2.95 -10.27 -10.52
CA PHE A 57 3.94 -9.21 -10.50
C PHE A 57 4.07 -8.63 -9.09
N ILE A 58 5.23 -8.05 -8.84
CA ILE A 58 5.44 -7.13 -7.72
C ILE A 58 5.88 -5.83 -8.38
N MET A 59 5.18 -4.74 -8.08
CA MET A 59 5.55 -3.42 -8.57
C MET A 59 6.00 -2.53 -7.41
N VAL A 60 6.93 -1.63 -7.72
CA VAL A 60 7.47 -0.64 -6.78
C VAL A 60 7.73 0.65 -7.55
N TYR A 61 7.05 1.71 -7.17
CA TYR A 61 7.26 3.08 -7.64
C TYR A 61 7.68 3.94 -6.46
N ASN A 62 8.84 4.60 -6.54
CA ASN A 62 9.45 5.34 -5.42
C ASN A 62 9.19 6.86 -5.47
N GLY A 63 8.31 7.35 -6.33
CA GLY A 63 8.06 8.80 -6.45
C GLY A 63 9.24 9.62 -6.97
N ASP A 64 10.37 8.98 -7.29
CA ASP A 64 11.65 9.56 -7.69
C ASP A 64 11.76 9.85 -9.20
N VAL A 65 10.77 9.41 -9.97
CA VAL A 65 10.73 9.54 -11.42
C VAL A 65 9.30 9.79 -11.91
N ASP A 66 9.19 10.29 -13.13
CA ASP A 66 7.92 10.38 -13.86
C ASP A 66 7.22 9.00 -13.92
N PRO A 67 5.94 8.89 -13.51
CA PRO A 67 5.22 7.61 -13.50
C PRO A 67 5.18 6.94 -14.87
N ASP A 68 5.16 7.71 -15.96
CA ASP A 68 5.07 7.22 -17.34
C ASP A 68 6.45 6.90 -17.95
N ALA A 69 7.53 7.09 -17.20
CA ALA A 69 8.86 6.64 -17.58
C ALA A 69 8.91 5.10 -17.63
N SER A 70 9.64 4.57 -18.62
CA SER A 70 9.80 3.13 -18.76
C SER A 70 10.54 2.55 -17.57
N GLY A 71 9.94 1.56 -16.91
CA GLY A 71 10.52 0.90 -15.74
C GLY A 71 10.31 1.65 -14.42
N SER A 72 9.51 2.72 -14.39
CA SER A 72 9.25 3.52 -13.19
C SER A 72 8.67 2.70 -12.03
N ALA A 73 7.95 1.61 -12.34
CA ALA A 73 7.29 0.76 -11.35
C ALA A 73 7.99 -0.62 -11.19
N GLY A 74 9.24 -0.73 -11.63
CA GLY A 74 10.00 -1.98 -11.70
C GLY A 74 10.30 -2.41 -13.15
N ALA A 75 11.16 -3.42 -13.33
CA ALA A 75 11.60 -3.85 -14.65
C ALA A 75 10.41 -4.28 -15.53
N GLY A 76 10.22 -3.59 -16.66
CA GLY A 76 9.12 -3.84 -17.59
C GLY A 76 7.75 -3.34 -17.12
N LEU A 77 7.68 -2.64 -15.98
CA LEU A 77 6.47 -2.08 -15.40
C LEU A 77 6.57 -0.55 -15.34
N GLN A 78 5.45 0.12 -15.57
CA GLN A 78 5.32 1.56 -15.37
C GLN A 78 3.87 1.94 -15.06
N PHE A 79 3.66 3.18 -14.66
CA PHE A 79 2.35 3.79 -14.57
C PHE A 79 2.08 4.61 -15.82
N LYS A 80 1.24 4.12 -16.73
CA LYS A 80 0.94 4.83 -17.97
C LYS A 80 -0.20 5.80 -17.79
N LEU A 81 -0.06 6.99 -18.37
CA LEU A 81 -1.15 7.97 -18.42
C LEU A 81 -2.31 7.36 -19.20
N VAL A 82 -3.44 7.15 -18.53
CA VAL A 82 -4.67 6.60 -19.13
C VAL A 82 -5.75 7.64 -19.33
N ASP A 83 -5.68 8.76 -18.60
CA ASP A 83 -6.60 9.86 -18.79
C ASP A 83 -6.00 11.19 -18.36
N GLY A 84 -6.45 12.26 -19.02
CA GLY A 84 -6.06 13.62 -18.68
C GLY A 84 -4.79 14.13 -19.34
N GLN A 85 -4.08 15.01 -18.64
CA GLN A 85 -2.86 15.68 -19.09
C GLN A 85 -1.70 15.24 -18.21
N LYS A 86 -0.55 14.99 -18.83
CA LYS A 86 0.65 14.65 -18.07
C LYS A 86 1.12 15.86 -17.27
N GLN A 87 1.14 15.72 -15.95
CA GLN A 87 1.50 16.76 -14.99
C GLN A 87 2.29 16.15 -13.83
N GLY A 88 2.80 17.01 -12.96
CA GLY A 88 3.57 16.63 -11.79
C GLY A 88 5.07 16.71 -12.01
N PHE A 89 5.80 16.59 -10.91
CA PHE A 89 7.25 16.64 -10.89
C PHE A 89 7.80 15.93 -9.66
N VAL A 90 9.05 15.49 -9.75
CA VAL A 90 9.78 14.89 -8.63
C VAL A 90 10.22 16.02 -7.69
N LEU A 91 9.79 15.93 -6.45
CA LEU A 91 10.41 16.63 -5.33
C LEU A 91 11.68 15.88 -4.93
N THR A 92 12.79 16.60 -4.85
CA THR A 92 14.12 16.05 -4.50
C THR A 92 14.59 16.50 -3.11
N SER A 93 13.70 17.18 -2.39
CA SER A 93 13.89 17.67 -1.03
C SER A 93 12.60 17.43 -0.25
N ALA A 94 12.20 16.16 -0.15
CA ALA A 94 11.04 15.73 0.61
C ALA A 94 11.54 15.06 1.91
N PRO A 95 11.89 15.82 2.96
CA PRO A 95 12.50 15.26 4.17
C PRO A 95 11.58 14.30 4.94
N ASP A 96 10.27 14.39 4.70
CA ASP A 96 9.26 13.56 5.36
C ASP A 96 9.03 12.22 4.62
N THR A 97 9.76 11.98 3.52
CA THR A 97 9.73 10.73 2.74
C THR A 97 10.93 9.86 3.03
N GLU A 98 10.79 8.56 2.77
CA GLU A 98 11.79 7.58 3.17
C GLU A 98 13.12 7.73 2.41
N ASP A 99 13.05 8.04 1.12
CA ASP A 99 14.21 8.15 0.24
C ASP A 99 14.56 9.61 -0.12
N GLY A 100 13.82 10.57 0.44
CA GLY A 100 13.96 12.00 0.17
C GLY A 100 13.28 12.47 -1.12
N PHE A 101 12.58 11.58 -1.83
CA PHE A 101 11.83 11.88 -3.04
C PHE A 101 10.31 11.77 -2.84
N ALA A 102 9.58 12.50 -3.66
CA ALA A 102 8.14 12.30 -3.83
C ALA A 102 7.70 12.79 -5.20
N TRP A 103 6.68 12.13 -5.76
CA TRP A 103 5.98 12.65 -6.91
C TRP A 103 4.91 13.62 -6.46
N GLU A 104 5.10 14.91 -6.73
CA GLU A 104 4.08 15.93 -6.51
C GLU A 104 3.15 16.02 -7.71
N LEU A 105 1.86 15.91 -7.45
CA LEU A 105 0.78 16.14 -8.39
C LEU A 105 -0.02 17.37 -7.96
N PRO A 106 0.25 18.55 -8.55
CA PRO A 106 -0.39 19.80 -8.16
C PRO A 106 -1.64 20.10 -9.00
N ASP A 107 -2.42 19.09 -9.42
CA ASP A 107 -3.62 19.26 -10.27
C ASP A 107 -4.48 20.40 -9.69
N ALA A 108 -4.36 21.60 -10.24
CA ALA A 108 -4.90 22.82 -9.64
C ALA A 108 -6.35 23.03 -10.10
N ALA A 109 -7.16 23.71 -9.30
CA ALA A 109 -8.46 24.19 -9.77
C ALA A 109 -8.26 25.03 -11.06
N GLY A 110 -8.79 24.53 -12.16
CA GLY A 110 -8.90 25.20 -13.43
C GLY A 110 -10.11 26.12 -13.42
N ASP A 111 -9.93 27.34 -13.91
CA ASP A 111 -10.98 28.36 -14.04
C ASP A 111 -11.65 28.84 -12.72
N PRO A 112 -11.41 30.09 -12.29
CA PRO A 112 -12.15 30.72 -11.18
C PRO A 112 -13.69 30.73 -11.34
N ALA A 113 -14.21 30.53 -12.56
CA ALA A 113 -15.63 30.48 -12.85
C ALA A 113 -16.26 29.09 -12.68
N ASP A 114 -15.46 28.02 -12.64
CA ASP A 114 -15.90 26.65 -12.35
C ASP A 114 -14.95 26.02 -11.32
N PRO A 115 -15.32 26.00 -10.02
CA PRO A 115 -14.45 25.48 -8.97
C PRO A 115 -14.20 23.98 -9.07
N PHE A 116 -14.79 23.28 -10.05
CA PHE A 116 -14.55 21.88 -10.35
C PHE A 116 -13.81 21.66 -11.67
N ALA A 117 -13.62 22.68 -12.51
CA ALA A 117 -12.75 22.55 -13.66
C ALA A 117 -11.30 22.43 -13.17
N GLY A 118 -10.46 21.68 -13.88
CA GLY A 118 -9.09 21.38 -13.46
C GLY A 118 -8.40 20.43 -14.43
N PRO A 119 -7.07 20.51 -14.61
CA PRO A 119 -6.36 19.57 -15.43
C PRO A 119 -6.28 18.24 -14.67
N ARG A 120 -6.91 17.20 -15.22
CA ARG A 120 -6.93 15.86 -14.67
C ARG A 120 -5.65 15.11 -14.98
N THR A 121 -5.19 14.28 -14.05
CA THR A 121 -4.16 13.28 -14.35
C THR A 121 -4.50 11.94 -13.72
N ARG A 122 -4.57 10.88 -14.54
CA ARG A 122 -4.78 9.51 -14.08
C ARG A 122 -3.79 8.56 -14.70
N TRP A 123 -3.09 7.82 -13.83
CA TRP A 123 -2.19 6.76 -14.23
C TRP A 123 -2.73 5.39 -13.82
N ARG A 124 -2.39 4.39 -14.63
CA ARG A 124 -2.64 2.98 -14.33
C ARG A 124 -1.43 2.16 -14.73
N THR A 125 -1.20 1.06 -14.03
CA THR A 125 -0.17 0.08 -14.36
C THR A 125 -0.21 -0.31 -15.84
N SER A 126 0.97 -0.38 -16.46
CA SER A 126 1.18 -0.82 -17.83
C SER A 126 2.43 -1.72 -17.89
N PRO A 127 2.40 -2.86 -18.62
CA PRO A 127 1.26 -3.43 -19.37
C PRO A 127 0.08 -3.86 -18.46
N SER A 128 -0.97 -4.48 -19.03
CA SER A 128 -2.08 -5.01 -18.22
C SER A 128 -1.57 -6.01 -17.21
N GLN A 129 -2.07 -5.94 -15.98
CA GLN A 129 -1.52 -6.69 -14.85
C GLN A 129 -2.35 -7.92 -14.46
N ASN A 130 -3.51 -8.11 -15.07
CA ASN A 130 -4.45 -9.20 -14.83
C ASN A 130 -4.66 -9.43 -13.33
N LEU A 131 -5.36 -8.49 -12.70
CA LEU A 131 -5.56 -8.45 -11.24
C LEU A 131 -6.36 -9.64 -10.68
N GLY A 132 -6.85 -10.55 -11.53
CA GLY A 132 -7.37 -11.86 -11.15
C GLY A 132 -8.58 -11.83 -10.21
N GLY A 133 -9.76 -12.17 -10.72
CA GLY A 133 -11.00 -12.13 -9.92
C GLY A 133 -11.02 -13.03 -8.67
N THR A 134 -10.25 -14.14 -8.65
CA THR A 134 -10.30 -15.14 -7.56
C THR A 134 -9.21 -15.01 -6.51
N SER A 135 -7.97 -14.67 -6.90
CA SER A 135 -6.88 -14.42 -5.95
C SER A 135 -6.95 -12.99 -5.41
N GLY A 136 -7.42 -12.07 -6.25
CA GLY A 136 -7.47 -10.65 -5.95
C GLY A 136 -6.14 -9.95 -6.15
N ALA A 137 -6.13 -8.67 -5.80
CA ALA A 137 -4.96 -7.81 -5.89
C ALA A 137 -4.87 -6.88 -4.68
N THR A 138 -3.66 -6.37 -4.47
CA THR A 138 -3.33 -5.42 -3.40
C THR A 138 -2.55 -4.26 -4.00
N ILE A 139 -2.90 -3.03 -3.62
CA ILE A 139 -2.09 -1.82 -3.83
C ILE A 139 -1.86 -1.17 -2.47
N VAL A 140 -0.62 -0.73 -2.23
CA VAL A 140 -0.24 0.02 -1.04
C VAL A 140 0.45 1.29 -1.51
N GLY A 141 0.15 2.42 -0.89
CA GLY A 141 0.86 3.66 -1.19
C GLY A 141 0.97 4.55 0.04
N ARG A 142 2.13 5.18 0.19
CA ARG A 142 2.37 6.23 1.18
C ARG A 142 2.09 7.58 0.52
N ILE A 143 1.00 8.22 0.95
CA ILE A 143 0.37 9.34 0.26
C ILE A 143 0.12 10.47 1.25
N ARG A 144 0.43 11.68 0.83
CA ARG A 144 0.04 12.92 1.51
C ARG A 144 -0.92 13.68 0.62
N ALA A 145 -2.06 14.11 1.17
CA ALA A 145 -3.02 14.97 0.48
C ALA A 145 -2.90 16.42 0.97
N GLY A 146 -2.97 17.36 0.03
CA GLY A 146 -2.96 18.79 0.30
C GLY A 146 -4.29 19.30 0.84
N THR A 147 -4.34 20.61 1.07
CA THR A 147 -5.48 21.29 1.72
C THR A 147 -6.75 21.36 0.87
N THR A 148 -6.68 20.92 -0.37
CA THR A 148 -7.67 21.25 -1.37
C THR A 148 -7.72 20.14 -2.41
N VAL A 149 -8.68 19.23 -2.23
CA VAL A 149 -8.92 18.07 -3.10
C VAL A 149 -10.39 18.07 -3.47
N ALA A 150 -10.71 18.01 -4.76
CA ALA A 150 -12.09 17.90 -5.21
C ALA A 150 -12.71 16.58 -4.71
N PRO A 151 -14.02 16.54 -4.39
CA PRO A 151 -14.67 15.38 -3.78
C PRO A 151 -14.71 14.12 -4.67
N ASN A 152 -14.25 14.24 -5.93
CA ASN A 152 -14.24 13.18 -6.93
C ASN A 152 -12.81 12.89 -7.44
N SER A 153 -11.77 13.10 -6.62
CA SER A 153 -10.39 12.71 -6.97
C SER A 153 -10.03 11.40 -6.28
N ALA A 154 -9.54 10.39 -7.01
CA ALA A 154 -8.95 9.23 -6.37
C ALA A 154 -7.46 9.48 -6.13
N ASN A 155 -7.03 9.34 -4.89
CA ASN A 155 -5.60 9.30 -4.60
C ASN A 155 -5.04 7.95 -5.01
N LEU A 156 -5.76 6.85 -4.77
CA LEU A 156 -5.36 5.48 -5.09
C LEU A 156 -6.49 4.71 -5.78
N LEU A 157 -6.14 3.82 -6.70
CA LEU A 157 -7.08 3.10 -7.54
C LEU A 157 -6.76 1.61 -7.61
N ILE A 158 -7.80 0.81 -7.55
CA ILE A 158 -7.78 -0.60 -7.96
C ILE A 158 -8.93 -0.82 -8.94
N ASP A 159 -8.60 -1.22 -10.17
CA ASP A 159 -9.58 -1.44 -11.23
C ASP A 159 -9.49 -2.88 -11.73
N HIS A 160 -10.60 -3.61 -11.64
CA HIS A 160 -10.74 -4.92 -12.24
C HIS A 160 -12.16 -5.09 -12.82
N THR A 161 -12.32 -6.14 -13.63
CA THR A 161 -13.60 -6.48 -14.24
C THR A 161 -14.65 -6.97 -13.23
N SER A 162 -14.26 -7.30 -12.00
CA SER A 162 -15.16 -7.82 -10.95
C SER A 162 -15.26 -6.91 -9.71
N TYR A 163 -14.27 -6.04 -9.51
CA TYR A 163 -14.20 -5.12 -8.38
C TYR A 163 -13.47 -3.86 -8.81
N ALA A 164 -13.85 -2.71 -8.26
CA ALA A 164 -13.18 -1.44 -8.50
C ALA A 164 -13.40 -0.51 -7.31
N CYS A 165 -12.39 0.29 -7.00
CA CYS A 165 -12.46 1.32 -5.98
C CYS A 165 -11.48 2.44 -6.31
N GLY A 166 -11.97 3.68 -6.25
CA GLY A 166 -11.15 4.87 -6.12
C GLY A 166 -11.20 5.35 -4.68
N LEU A 167 -10.05 5.32 -4.02
CA LEU A 167 -9.89 5.85 -2.67
C LEU A 167 -9.66 7.34 -2.74
N HIS A 168 -10.47 8.07 -1.98
CA HIS A 168 -10.35 9.50 -1.80
C HIS A 168 -10.03 9.79 -0.32
N TRP A 169 -8.85 10.32 -0.10
CA TRP A 169 -8.37 10.84 1.16
C TRP A 169 -8.44 12.37 1.13
N ARG A 170 -9.23 12.92 2.04
CA ARG A 170 -9.35 14.35 2.23
C ARG A 170 -8.34 14.79 3.26
N GLY A 171 -7.24 15.36 2.79
CA GLY A 171 -6.31 16.10 3.65
C GLY A 171 -6.96 17.33 4.30
N ASN A 172 -6.18 18.38 4.57
CA ASN A 172 -6.62 19.56 5.31
C ASN A 172 -7.57 20.50 4.51
N GLY A 173 -8.83 20.10 4.29
CA GLY A 173 -9.86 20.88 3.60
C GLY A 173 -10.39 22.10 4.36
N SER A 174 -10.47 23.27 3.71
CA SER A 174 -11.17 24.45 4.24
C SER A 174 -12.69 24.24 4.33
N SER A 175 -13.29 24.73 5.41
CA SER A 175 -14.68 24.61 5.86
C SER A 175 -15.75 25.27 4.96
N VAL A 176 -15.52 25.45 3.67
CA VAL A 176 -16.45 26.18 2.79
C VAL A 176 -17.75 25.42 2.51
N ASP A 177 -17.84 24.13 2.87
CA ASP A 177 -19.09 23.37 2.88
C ASP A 177 -19.13 22.37 4.06
N PRO A 178 -20.11 22.45 4.98
CA PRO A 178 -20.25 21.52 6.11
C PRO A 178 -20.57 20.07 5.70
N VAL A 179 -20.84 19.80 4.41
CA VAL A 179 -20.97 18.43 3.87
C VAL A 179 -19.60 17.74 3.73
N TRP A 180 -18.49 18.48 3.71
CA TRP A 180 -17.17 17.96 3.38
C TRP A 180 -16.18 18.17 4.50
N LEU A 181 -16.23 17.27 5.49
CA LEU A 181 -15.28 17.28 6.58
C LEU A 181 -13.89 16.82 6.10
N PRO A 182 -12.83 17.47 6.55
CA PRO A 182 -11.46 17.02 6.35
C PRO A 182 -11.17 15.78 7.23
N GLY A 183 -10.18 14.95 6.85
CA GLY A 183 -9.92 13.67 7.55
C GLY A 183 -10.90 12.55 7.21
N VAL A 184 -11.65 12.72 6.13
CA VAL A 184 -12.62 11.73 5.66
C VAL A 184 -11.98 10.87 4.58
N LEU A 185 -11.96 9.57 4.84
CA LEU A 185 -11.70 8.55 3.85
C LEU A 185 -13.02 8.19 3.14
N GLN A 186 -13.00 8.16 1.82
CA GLN A 186 -14.19 7.92 1.01
C GLN A 186 -13.88 6.98 -0.17
N GLU A 187 -14.86 6.14 -0.51
CA GLU A 187 -14.88 5.40 -1.78
C GLU A 187 -15.74 6.10 -2.86
N LEU A 188 -15.28 6.03 -4.12
CA LEU A 188 -15.84 6.81 -5.24
C LEU A 188 -16.56 6.01 -6.36
N GLU A 189 -16.52 4.67 -6.40
CA GLU A 189 -16.87 3.86 -7.59
C GLU A 189 -18.20 3.04 -7.48
N ARG A 190 -18.81 2.91 -6.30
CA ARG A 190 -19.93 1.97 -6.02
C ARG A 190 -21.20 2.18 -6.87
N ASN A 191 -21.40 3.35 -7.48
CA ASN A 191 -22.63 3.69 -8.21
C ASN A 191 -22.54 3.70 -9.74
N GLY A 192 -21.44 3.26 -10.37
CA GLY A 192 -21.37 3.12 -11.84
C GLY A 192 -21.49 4.44 -12.60
N GLY A 193 -21.20 5.54 -11.93
CA GLY A 193 -21.09 6.88 -12.48
C GLY A 193 -20.28 7.71 -11.50
N MET A 194 -19.06 8.08 -11.90
CA MET A 194 -18.08 8.87 -11.14
C MET A 194 -18.54 10.31 -10.85
N HIS A 195 -19.86 10.60 -10.91
CA HIS A 195 -20.44 11.93 -10.74
C HIS A 195 -21.24 12.09 -9.46
N GLU A 196 -21.63 11.01 -8.80
CA GLU A 196 -22.39 11.08 -7.57
C GLU A 196 -21.76 10.09 -6.57
N PRO A 197 -21.41 10.53 -5.36
CA PRO A 197 -21.00 9.63 -4.29
C PRO A 197 -21.96 8.45 -4.19
N PRO A 198 -21.51 7.27 -3.70
CA PRO A 198 -22.46 6.25 -3.30
C PRO A 198 -23.52 6.89 -2.40
N ASN A 199 -24.78 6.47 -2.47
CA ASN A 199 -25.83 7.00 -1.60
C ASN A 199 -26.36 5.86 -0.72
N PRO A 200 -25.96 5.80 0.57
CA PRO A 200 -24.97 6.65 1.25
C PRO A 200 -23.52 6.27 0.89
N PRO A 201 -22.56 7.23 0.92
CA PRO A 201 -21.17 6.94 0.59
C PRO A 201 -20.56 6.11 1.71
N SER A 202 -19.68 5.17 1.38
CA SER A 202 -18.88 4.48 2.39
C SER A 202 -17.77 5.43 2.83
N THR A 203 -18.07 6.25 3.82
CA THR A 203 -17.13 7.22 4.41
C THR A 203 -16.77 6.81 5.81
N VAL A 204 -15.50 6.98 6.16
CA VAL A 204 -15.02 6.87 7.53
C VAL A 204 -14.30 8.15 7.86
N GLN A 205 -14.75 8.82 8.92
CA GLN A 205 -14.00 9.88 9.55
C GLN A 205 -12.89 9.21 10.34
N LEU A 206 -11.63 9.49 9.99
CA LEU A 206 -10.50 9.05 10.80
C LEU A 206 -10.48 9.84 12.12
N GLY A 207 -9.88 9.24 13.16
CA GLY A 207 -9.89 9.79 14.51
C GLY A 207 -9.25 11.19 14.58
N PRO A 208 -9.52 11.96 15.65
CA PRO A 208 -8.90 13.26 15.86
C PRO A 208 -7.37 13.18 15.91
N GLU A 209 -6.73 12.11 16.36
CA GLU A 209 -5.26 11.99 16.31
C GLU A 209 -4.70 11.90 14.87
N GLU A 210 -5.44 11.29 13.94
CA GLU A 210 -5.10 11.24 12.50
C GLU A 210 -5.48 12.52 11.75
N TYR A 211 -6.36 13.35 12.33
CA TYR A 211 -6.89 14.57 11.72
C TYR A 211 -6.61 15.87 12.51
N ASP A 212 -5.93 15.84 13.66
CA ASP A 212 -5.61 17.04 14.43
C ASP A 212 -4.27 17.59 13.95
N ALA A 213 -4.17 18.92 13.84
CA ALA A 213 -2.90 19.55 13.50
C ALA A 213 -1.91 19.30 14.65
N PRO A 214 -0.73 18.71 14.38
CA PRO A 214 0.04 18.82 13.12
C PRO A 214 -0.06 17.65 12.11
N TYR A 215 -0.75 16.54 12.41
CA TYR A 215 -0.73 15.28 11.64
C TYR A 215 -1.44 15.34 10.28
N ASN A 216 -2.26 16.37 10.07
CA ASN A 216 -3.03 16.61 8.84
C ASN A 216 -2.27 16.95 7.54
N VAL A 217 -0.94 16.99 7.63
CA VAL A 217 -0.03 17.18 6.50
C VAL A 217 0.98 16.03 6.41
N ALA A 218 0.81 14.98 7.21
CA ALA A 218 1.67 13.81 7.19
C ALA A 218 1.34 12.90 6.01
N TYR A 219 2.30 12.03 5.71
CA TYR A 219 2.07 10.90 4.82
C TYR A 219 1.35 9.80 5.60
N HIS A 220 0.27 9.29 5.03
CA HIS A 220 -0.41 8.09 5.52
C HIS A 220 -0.19 6.94 4.55
N VAL A 221 -0.22 5.73 5.07
CA VAL A 221 -0.14 4.50 4.28
C VAL A 221 -1.56 4.03 4.02
N PHE A 222 -1.92 3.94 2.75
CA PHE A 222 -3.20 3.37 2.35
C PHE A 222 -2.96 2.04 1.66
N ARG A 223 -3.59 0.99 2.19
CA ARG A 223 -3.65 -0.32 1.55
C ARG A 223 -5.05 -0.60 1.09
N MET A 224 -5.19 -0.99 -0.17
CA MET A 224 -6.45 -1.43 -0.75
C MET A 224 -6.31 -2.83 -1.30
N THR A 225 -7.26 -3.70 -0.94
CA THR A 225 -7.33 -5.06 -1.46
C THR A 225 -8.64 -5.26 -2.19
N GLY A 226 -8.63 -6.02 -3.30
CA GLY A 226 -9.83 -6.37 -4.03
C GLY A 226 -9.85 -7.84 -4.44
N VAL A 227 -10.94 -8.54 -4.14
CA VAL A 227 -11.13 -9.95 -4.54
C VAL A 227 -12.61 -10.25 -4.75
N GLY A 228 -12.96 -10.93 -5.85
CA GLY A 228 -14.34 -11.18 -6.23
C GLY A 228 -15.12 -9.88 -6.45
N SER A 229 -15.86 -9.45 -5.43
CA SER A 229 -16.58 -8.16 -5.37
C SER A 229 -16.42 -7.46 -4.02
N GLU A 230 -15.43 -7.88 -3.23
CA GLU A 230 -15.10 -7.31 -1.94
C GLU A 230 -13.90 -6.38 -2.11
N ILE A 231 -13.99 -5.19 -1.52
CA ILE A 231 -12.89 -4.25 -1.34
C ILE A 231 -12.69 -4.03 0.16
N LYS A 232 -11.43 -4.03 0.60
CA LYS A 232 -11.05 -3.59 1.94
C LYS A 232 -10.01 -2.49 1.85
N ILE A 233 -10.11 -1.52 2.75
CA ILE A 233 -9.18 -0.40 2.85
C ILE A 233 -8.64 -0.37 4.27
N TYR A 234 -7.32 -0.33 4.38
CA TYR A 234 -6.57 -0.20 5.62
C TYR A 234 -5.80 1.12 5.57
N VAL A 235 -5.61 1.69 6.75
CA VAL A 235 -4.87 2.94 6.95
C VAL A 235 -3.76 2.64 7.94
N ASP A 236 -2.56 3.12 7.63
CA ASP A 236 -1.35 3.02 8.45
C ASP A 236 -1.08 1.57 8.89
N GLU A 237 -1.26 0.64 7.94
CA GLU A 237 -1.02 -0.80 8.09
C GLU A 237 -1.75 -1.46 9.28
N ARG A 238 -2.83 -0.84 9.78
CA ARG A 238 -3.65 -1.42 10.84
C ARG A 238 -4.21 -2.78 10.42
N PRO A 239 -4.26 -3.78 11.31
CA PRO A 239 -4.65 -5.15 10.96
C PRO A 239 -6.12 -5.28 10.56
N ASN A 240 -6.97 -4.33 10.97
CA ASN A 240 -8.39 -4.33 10.64
C ASN A 240 -8.69 -3.27 9.58
N PRO A 241 -9.52 -3.57 8.57
CA PRO A 241 -9.88 -2.59 7.56
C PRO A 241 -10.79 -1.51 8.15
N VAL A 242 -10.49 -0.25 7.85
CA VAL A 242 -11.34 0.88 8.21
C VAL A 242 -12.60 0.91 7.36
N ILE A 243 -12.51 0.48 6.09
CA ILE A 243 -13.66 0.36 5.17
C ILE A 243 -13.69 -1.05 4.60
N THR A 244 -14.86 -1.69 4.67
CA THR A 244 -15.16 -2.94 3.95
C THR A 244 -16.37 -2.73 3.06
N ILE A 245 -16.22 -3.02 1.77
CA ILE A 245 -17.27 -2.88 0.76
C ILE A 245 -17.56 -4.24 0.18
N SER A 246 -18.80 -4.70 0.34
CA SER A 246 -19.32 -5.88 -0.35
C SER A 246 -20.12 -5.47 -1.59
N GLY A 247 -19.93 -6.19 -2.69
CA GLY A 247 -20.64 -5.95 -3.94
C GLY A 247 -20.14 -4.73 -4.73
N SER A 248 -18.83 -4.47 -4.71
CA SER A 248 -18.18 -3.48 -5.59
C SER A 248 -18.47 -3.80 -7.05
N LYS A 249 -18.52 -2.77 -7.90
CA LYS A 249 -18.76 -2.93 -9.35
C LYS A 249 -17.48 -3.02 -10.15
N SER A 250 -17.62 -3.46 -11.40
CA SER A 250 -16.56 -3.48 -12.41
C SER A 250 -16.29 -2.08 -12.97
N ALA A 251 -15.02 -1.70 -13.10
CA ALA A 251 -14.62 -0.51 -13.86
C ALA A 251 -14.47 -0.77 -15.37
N GLY A 252 -14.61 -2.03 -15.82
CA GLY A 252 -14.32 -2.43 -17.21
C GLY A 252 -12.85 -2.26 -17.61
N ALA A 253 -11.97 -2.06 -16.63
CA ALA A 253 -10.52 -1.92 -16.77
C ALA A 253 -9.80 -2.95 -15.90
N ASP A 254 -8.48 -3.04 -16.07
CA ASP A 254 -7.60 -3.93 -15.33
C ASP A 254 -6.30 -3.18 -14.99
N GLY A 255 -6.02 -3.01 -13.69
CA GLY A 255 -4.76 -2.45 -13.21
C GLY A 255 -4.89 -1.63 -11.93
N LEU A 256 -3.74 -1.37 -11.33
CA LEU A 256 -3.60 -0.52 -10.15
C LEU A 256 -3.27 0.90 -10.60
N GLY A 257 -3.61 1.92 -9.84
CA GLY A 257 -3.41 3.30 -10.30
C GLY A 257 -3.47 4.34 -9.21
N PHE A 258 -3.26 5.58 -9.62
CA PHE A 258 -3.42 6.77 -8.81
C PHE A 258 -3.76 7.96 -9.71
N GLY A 259 -4.31 9.01 -9.12
CA GLY A 259 -4.76 10.18 -9.88
C GLY A 259 -6.29 10.29 -10.00
N ALA A 260 -6.77 11.41 -10.56
CA ALA A 260 -8.19 11.77 -10.56
C ALA A 260 -9.09 10.75 -11.29
N THR A 261 -10.35 10.59 -10.85
CA THR A 261 -11.29 9.63 -11.48
C THR A 261 -12.07 10.22 -12.65
N ASN A 262 -12.35 11.53 -12.70
CA ASN A 262 -13.23 12.13 -13.70
C ASN A 262 -12.73 13.48 -14.28
N ALA A 263 -13.52 14.05 -15.21
CA ALA A 263 -13.20 15.24 -16.01
C ALA A 263 -13.36 16.60 -15.31
N LEU A 264 -13.84 16.64 -14.06
CA LEU A 264 -14.09 17.87 -13.29
C LEU A 264 -13.53 17.70 -11.86
N SER A 265 -12.23 17.44 -11.77
CA SER A 265 -11.57 17.07 -10.52
C SER A 265 -10.13 17.58 -10.55
N TRP A 266 -9.69 18.10 -9.41
CA TRP A 266 -8.37 18.66 -9.17
C TRP A 266 -7.93 18.25 -7.77
N GLN A 267 -6.64 18.02 -7.58
CA GLN A 267 -6.07 17.49 -6.36
C GLN A 267 -4.62 17.93 -6.20
N HIS A 268 -4.23 18.25 -4.97
CA HIS A 268 -2.83 18.42 -4.64
C HIS A 268 -2.40 17.23 -3.80
N VAL A 269 -1.54 16.36 -4.34
CA VAL A 269 -1.19 15.08 -3.71
C VAL A 269 0.29 14.83 -3.90
N TRP A 270 0.93 14.25 -2.90
CA TRP A 270 2.29 13.75 -2.96
C TRP A 270 2.28 12.24 -2.76
N PHE A 271 2.99 11.54 -3.63
CA PHE A 271 3.20 10.11 -3.55
C PHE A 271 4.67 9.89 -3.20
N ASP A 272 4.92 9.36 -2.01
CA ASP A 272 6.25 8.90 -1.63
C ASP A 272 6.55 7.64 -2.44
N TRP A 273 5.85 6.56 -2.12
CA TRP A 273 5.94 5.32 -2.88
C TRP A 273 4.59 4.64 -3.07
N ILE A 274 4.52 3.77 -4.08
CA ILE A 274 3.38 2.91 -4.38
C ILE A 274 3.87 1.52 -4.76
N THR A 275 3.32 0.50 -4.13
CA THR A 275 3.56 -0.91 -4.47
C THR A 275 2.27 -1.61 -4.80
N GLY A 276 2.40 -2.80 -5.40
CA GLY A 276 1.23 -3.63 -5.63
C GLY A 276 1.53 -4.97 -6.26
N THR A 277 0.50 -5.81 -6.26
CA THR A 277 0.56 -7.17 -6.78
C THR A 277 -0.83 -7.68 -7.15
N ASN A 278 -0.89 -8.65 -8.06
CA ASN A 278 -2.06 -9.51 -8.31
C ASN A 278 -1.91 -10.91 -7.70
N ALA A 279 -0.92 -11.14 -6.84
CA ALA A 279 -0.72 -12.43 -6.18
C ALA A 279 -1.82 -12.72 -5.14
N GLY A 280 -2.47 -11.68 -4.61
CA GLY A 280 -3.57 -11.83 -3.69
C GLY A 280 -4.10 -10.50 -3.14
N ALA A 281 -5.27 -10.57 -2.51
CA ALA A 281 -5.83 -9.54 -1.65
C ALA A 281 -5.34 -9.74 -0.20
N PHE A 282 -4.22 -9.12 0.16
CA PHE A 282 -3.51 -9.31 1.43
C PHE A 282 -3.81 -8.18 2.42
N ALA A 283 -4.29 -8.52 3.61
CA ALA A 283 -4.24 -7.59 4.75
C ALA A 283 -2.77 -7.27 5.11
N PRO A 284 -2.50 -6.21 5.89
CA PRO A 284 -1.15 -5.88 6.35
C PRO A 284 -0.39 -7.11 6.88
N GLY A 285 0.81 -7.34 6.35
CA GLY A 285 1.71 -8.43 6.73
C GLY A 285 1.39 -9.81 6.11
N GLU A 286 0.16 -10.05 5.63
CA GLU A 286 -0.22 -11.35 5.04
C GLU A 286 0.54 -11.66 3.76
N GLU A 287 0.99 -10.63 3.03
CA GLU A 287 1.74 -10.81 1.80
C GLU A 287 3.07 -11.54 2.03
N VAL A 288 3.73 -11.37 3.17
CA VAL A 288 5.11 -11.85 3.40
C VAL A 288 5.17 -13.37 3.29
N ALA A 289 4.18 -14.05 3.86
CA ALA A 289 4.08 -15.50 3.79
C ALA A 289 3.82 -16.02 2.36
N CYS A 290 3.23 -15.21 1.49
CA CYS A 290 2.89 -15.58 0.12
C CYS A 290 3.99 -15.19 -0.87
N ILE A 291 4.34 -13.90 -0.94
CA ILE A 291 5.26 -13.34 -1.93
C ILE A 291 6.70 -13.15 -1.39
N GLY A 292 6.96 -13.48 -0.13
CA GLY A 292 8.31 -13.44 0.47
C GLY A 292 8.85 -12.04 0.76
N THR A 293 8.04 -10.99 0.55
CA THR A 293 8.39 -9.59 0.81
C THR A 293 7.16 -8.82 1.26
N SER A 294 7.37 -7.76 2.03
CA SER A 294 6.34 -6.78 2.37
C SER A 294 6.00 -5.91 1.15
N LEU A 295 4.74 -5.48 1.05
CA LEU A 295 4.32 -4.44 0.13
C LEU A 295 4.43 -3.04 0.74
N TYR A 296 4.51 -2.93 2.06
CA TYR A 296 4.84 -1.69 2.75
C TYR A 296 6.35 -1.43 2.60
N LEU A 297 6.73 -0.32 1.93
CA LEU A 297 8.14 0.06 1.76
C LEU A 297 8.64 0.98 2.84
N GLY A 298 7.72 1.75 3.45
CA GLY A 298 7.97 2.63 4.59
C GLY A 298 8.92 1.92 5.53
N GLY A 299 10.06 2.57 5.80
CA GLY A 299 11.26 2.03 6.42
C GLY A 299 10.89 0.88 7.31
N ARG A 300 11.47 -0.31 7.02
CA ARG A 300 11.33 -1.61 7.72
C ARG A 300 10.29 -1.45 8.78
N TYR A 301 9.10 -2.08 8.76
CA TYR A 301 8.25 -2.21 9.96
C TYR A 301 9.18 -2.15 11.16
N ASP A 302 9.29 -0.96 11.73
CA ASP A 302 10.29 -0.69 12.73
C ASP A 302 9.28 -0.65 13.81
N PRO A 303 9.05 -1.80 14.45
CA PRO A 303 8.03 -1.80 15.45
C PRO A 303 8.31 -0.78 16.56
N CYS A 304 9.49 -0.15 16.52
CA CYS A 304 10.03 0.73 17.51
C CYS A 304 9.63 2.18 17.31
N ASN A 305 8.83 2.46 16.27
CA ASN A 305 8.40 3.81 15.87
C ASN A 305 9.60 4.79 15.82
N GLU A 306 9.35 6.08 15.61
CA GLU A 306 10.46 7.04 15.63
C GLU A 306 10.94 7.28 17.07
N VAL A 307 9.99 7.39 18.01
CA VAL A 307 10.24 7.64 19.43
C VAL A 307 10.31 6.32 20.19
N PHE A 308 11.40 6.12 20.95
CA PHE A 308 11.53 4.98 21.86
C PHE A 308 10.32 4.85 22.78
N ALA A 309 9.79 3.62 22.80
CA ALA A 309 8.68 3.20 23.62
C ALA A 309 7.32 3.85 23.30
N ASP A 310 7.20 4.63 22.23
CA ASP A 310 5.92 4.88 21.57
C ASP A 310 5.61 3.62 20.76
N ALA A 311 4.71 2.77 21.22
CA ALA A 311 4.49 1.44 20.65
C ALA A 311 3.23 1.35 19.78
N ASP A 312 2.30 2.29 19.93
CA ASP A 312 1.13 2.39 19.06
C ASP A 312 1.21 3.51 18.00
N GLY A 313 2.29 4.31 18.04
CA GLY A 313 2.71 5.23 17.00
C GLY A 313 1.99 6.58 17.04
N ASP A 314 1.46 6.97 18.21
CA ASP A 314 0.69 8.20 18.36
C ASP A 314 1.55 9.44 18.70
N GLY A 315 2.85 9.24 18.93
CA GLY A 315 3.84 10.29 19.18
C GLY A 315 3.97 10.70 20.65
N ASP A 316 3.33 9.98 21.58
CA ASP A 316 3.61 10.07 23.00
C ASP A 316 4.05 8.73 23.61
N VAL A 317 4.45 8.75 24.89
CA VAL A 317 4.80 7.54 25.65
C VAL A 317 3.93 7.52 26.89
N ASP A 318 2.93 6.63 26.91
CA ASP A 318 1.87 6.64 27.91
C ASP A 318 1.45 5.26 28.46
N GLN A 319 0.21 5.15 28.96
CA GLN A 319 -0.30 3.92 29.54
C GLN A 319 -0.68 2.86 28.50
N ALA A 320 -0.99 3.25 27.26
CA ALA A 320 -1.22 2.36 26.14
C ALA A 320 0.09 1.63 25.80
N ASP A 321 1.20 2.37 25.66
CA ASP A 321 2.52 1.80 25.40
C ASP A 321 3.02 0.96 26.56
N PHE A 322 2.77 1.40 27.79
CA PHE A 322 3.13 0.62 28.97
C PHE A 322 2.42 -0.74 28.98
N ALA A 323 1.17 -0.81 28.52
CA ALA A 323 0.44 -2.07 28.39
C ALA A 323 1.04 -2.98 27.30
N VAL A 324 1.74 -2.41 26.32
CA VAL A 324 2.52 -3.14 25.31
C VAL A 324 3.84 -3.65 25.92
N LEU A 325 4.61 -2.79 26.60
CA LEU A 325 5.84 -3.15 27.32
C LEU A 325 5.60 -4.31 28.29
N GLN A 326 4.50 -4.29 29.05
CA GLN A 326 4.14 -5.36 29.98
C GLN A 326 3.99 -6.73 29.33
N ARG A 327 3.60 -6.79 28.05
CA ARG A 327 3.49 -8.05 27.29
C ARG A 327 4.85 -8.54 26.83
N CYS A 328 5.77 -7.62 26.61
CA CYS A 328 7.12 -7.89 26.15
C CYS A 328 8.09 -8.20 27.28
N TYR A 329 7.79 -7.77 28.50
CA TYR A 329 8.63 -7.97 29.68
C TYR A 329 8.96 -9.45 29.93
N THR A 330 10.23 -9.81 29.76
CA THR A 330 10.76 -11.15 30.02
C THR A 330 11.56 -11.25 31.31
N GLY A 331 12.07 -10.12 31.81
CA GLY A 331 12.95 -10.03 32.97
C GLY A 331 14.41 -10.44 32.65
N ASP A 332 15.32 -10.12 33.56
CA ASP A 332 16.78 -10.34 33.42
C ASP A 332 17.13 -11.81 33.08
N GLY A 333 17.81 -12.00 31.95
CA GLY A 333 18.17 -13.27 31.36
C GLY A 333 17.00 -14.05 30.76
N GLY A 334 15.82 -13.43 30.63
CA GLY A 334 14.59 -14.04 30.11
C GLY A 334 14.64 -14.32 28.60
N GLY A 335 15.53 -13.63 27.90
CA GLY A 335 15.68 -13.70 26.45
C GLY A 335 14.63 -12.88 25.71
N MET A 336 14.92 -12.57 24.45
CA MET A 336 14.07 -11.75 23.60
C MET A 336 12.84 -12.54 23.16
N VAL A 337 11.65 -11.95 23.30
CA VAL A 337 10.44 -12.49 22.69
C VAL A 337 10.50 -12.24 21.19
N SER A 338 10.57 -13.31 20.39
CA SER A 338 10.63 -13.18 18.93
C SER A 338 9.30 -12.78 18.28
N GLU A 339 8.19 -12.83 19.02
CA GLU A 339 6.85 -12.54 18.54
C GLU A 339 5.94 -11.98 19.65
N PRO A 340 5.26 -10.85 19.43
CA PRO A 340 5.30 -10.02 18.23
C PRO A 340 6.61 -9.22 18.12
N GLU A 341 7.01 -8.92 16.87
CA GLU A 341 8.28 -8.27 16.53
C GLU A 341 8.47 -6.92 17.24
N TYR A 342 7.41 -6.28 17.77
CA TYR A 342 7.52 -5.07 18.57
C TYR A 342 8.13 -5.16 19.95
N CYS A 343 8.34 -6.36 20.47
CA CYS A 343 9.00 -6.46 21.75
C CYS A 343 10.46 -6.03 21.69
N GLN A 344 11.13 -6.18 20.54
CA GLN A 344 12.56 -5.84 20.39
C GLN A 344 12.83 -4.34 20.58
N CYS A 345 11.78 -3.53 20.53
CA CYS A 345 11.83 -2.08 20.62
C CYS A 345 11.92 -1.56 22.03
N PHE A 346 11.49 -2.38 22.98
CA PHE A 346 11.67 -2.08 24.39
C PHE A 346 13.06 -2.52 24.88
N ASP A 347 13.77 -3.39 24.15
CA ASP A 347 15.10 -3.88 24.53
C ASP A 347 16.13 -2.76 24.36
N ARG A 348 16.54 -2.17 25.48
CA ARG A 348 17.54 -1.12 25.60
C ARG A 348 18.69 -1.68 26.41
N ARG A 349 19.85 -1.62 25.77
CA ARG A 349 21.16 -1.87 26.37
C ARG A 349 21.26 -1.49 27.86
N ASN A 350 21.40 -2.49 28.71
CA ASN A 350 21.79 -2.26 30.09
C ASN A 350 23.25 -1.73 30.22
N ASN A 351 23.63 -1.32 31.44
CA ASN A 351 24.92 -0.67 31.71
C ASN A 351 26.15 -1.61 31.73
N ASP A 352 26.07 -2.82 31.18
CA ASP A 352 27.10 -3.86 31.28
C ASP A 352 28.29 -3.69 30.29
N ASN A 353 28.23 -2.70 29.41
CA ASN A 353 29.17 -2.45 28.30
C ASN A 353 29.19 -3.50 27.17
N SER A 354 28.21 -4.39 27.09
CA SER A 354 28.01 -5.29 25.94
C SER A 354 27.65 -4.46 24.69
N PRO A 355 28.19 -4.77 23.49
CA PRO A 355 27.85 -4.03 22.28
C PRO A 355 26.46 -4.45 21.76
N GLY A 356 25.47 -3.55 21.84
CA GLY A 356 24.10 -3.76 21.34
C GLY A 356 23.06 -3.80 22.47
N GLU A 357 21.83 -4.14 22.09
CA GLU A 357 20.70 -4.60 22.92
C GLU A 357 21.11 -5.84 23.77
N ASP A 358 20.60 -5.98 25.00
CA ASP A 358 20.94 -7.11 25.90
C ASP A 358 20.11 -8.38 25.64
N ASN A 359 19.18 -8.33 24.68
CA ASN A 359 18.34 -9.44 24.23
C ASN A 359 17.35 -9.91 25.30
N ASP A 360 16.81 -9.00 26.09
CA ASP A 360 15.68 -9.19 26.99
C ASP A 360 14.95 -7.86 27.23
N VAL A 361 13.73 -7.95 27.77
CA VAL A 361 12.96 -6.77 28.19
C VAL A 361 12.77 -6.86 29.70
N ASP A 362 13.48 -6.02 30.45
CA ASP A 362 13.64 -6.13 31.88
C ASP A 362 13.46 -4.79 32.62
N SER A 363 13.98 -4.71 33.86
CA SER A 363 13.88 -3.51 34.68
C SER A 363 14.65 -2.29 34.15
N PHE A 364 15.68 -2.47 33.35
CA PHE A 364 16.41 -1.36 32.71
C PHE A 364 15.56 -0.73 31.60
N ASP A 365 14.89 -1.55 30.81
CA ASP A 365 13.96 -1.12 29.77
C ASP A 365 12.75 -0.38 30.34
N LEU A 366 12.21 -0.92 31.43
CA LEU A 366 11.16 -0.23 32.17
C LEU A 366 11.63 1.12 32.72
N ALA A 367 12.87 1.22 33.20
CA ALA A 367 13.39 2.50 33.67
C ALA A 367 13.57 3.51 32.51
N ALA A 368 14.05 3.05 31.36
CA ALA A 368 14.13 3.88 30.16
C ALA A 368 12.73 4.34 29.70
N PHE A 369 11.75 3.44 29.72
CA PHE A 369 10.34 3.75 29.44
C PHE A 369 9.84 4.85 30.38
N GLU A 370 10.07 4.71 31.68
CA GLU A 370 9.64 5.68 32.70
C GLU A 370 10.32 7.05 32.50
N ASP A 371 11.57 7.08 32.05
CA ASP A 371 12.29 8.32 31.74
C ASP A 371 11.68 9.04 30.52
N CYS A 372 11.09 8.30 29.58
CA CYS A 372 10.46 8.81 28.37
C CYS A 372 8.96 9.05 28.48
N ALA A 373 8.30 8.49 29.50
CA ALA A 373 6.88 8.62 29.73
C ALA A 373 6.45 10.09 29.86
N SER A 374 5.78 10.60 28.83
CA SER A 374 5.23 11.95 28.76
C SER A 374 3.76 12.01 29.19
N GLY A 375 3.03 10.90 28.95
CA GLY A 375 1.60 10.74 29.22
C GLY A 375 0.69 11.16 28.06
N SER A 376 -0.51 10.59 28.04
CA SER A 376 -1.50 10.73 26.96
C SER A 376 -1.74 12.17 26.50
N GLY A 377 -1.58 12.39 25.19
CA GLY A 377 -1.69 13.67 24.49
C GLY A 377 -0.53 14.63 24.76
N VAL A 378 0.56 14.19 25.39
CA VAL A 378 1.76 15.00 25.64
C VAL A 378 2.90 14.43 24.78
N PRO A 379 3.35 15.15 23.73
CA PRO A 379 4.41 14.65 22.87
C PRO A 379 5.63 14.20 23.65
N ALA A 380 6.17 13.04 23.30
CA ALA A 380 7.37 12.50 23.90
C ALA A 380 8.59 13.42 23.67
N ASP A 381 9.61 13.32 24.53
CA ASP A 381 10.85 14.06 24.34
C ASP A 381 11.61 13.48 23.13
N PRO A 382 11.93 14.25 22.08
CA PRO A 382 12.70 13.74 20.94
C PRO A 382 14.12 13.26 21.31
N ALA A 383 14.60 13.54 22.52
CA ALA A 383 15.85 12.99 23.05
C ALA A 383 15.72 11.56 23.59
N CYS A 384 14.52 10.96 23.51
CA CYS A 384 14.26 9.62 23.98
C CYS A 384 14.84 8.50 23.10
N ASP A 385 15.40 8.81 21.93
CA ASP A 385 15.98 7.84 20.98
C ASP A 385 17.45 7.49 21.19
#